data_AF-B9TPQ7-F1
#
_entry.id   AF-B9TPQ7-F1
#
_cell.length_a   1.000
_cell.length_b   1.000
_cell.length_c   1.000
_cell.angle_alpha   90.00
_cell.angle_beta   90.00
_cell.angle_gamma   90.00
#
_symmetry.space_group_name_H-M   'P 1'
#
loop_
_entity.id
_entity.type
_entity.pdbx_description
1 polymer ?
#
loop_
_entity_poly.entity_id
_entity_poly.type
_entity_poly.pdbx_seq_one_letter_code
_entity_poly.pdbx_strand_id
1 'polypeptide(L)' 'MTIRRSTVEHVFGTLKHWMGPAHFLTRTLRRVSTEMSLQVLTYNLKRVMNILGIAGTLKAMKMAGS' A
#
# COMPACT_ATOMS: atom_id res chain seq x y z
N MET A 1 -0.78 -22.97 1.79
CA MET A 1 -0.21 -21.77 1.13
C MET A 1 -1.13 -21.12 0.09
N THR A 2 -2.16 -21.80 -0.42
CA THR A 2 -3.05 -21.31 -1.51
C THR A 2 -3.89 -20.10 -1.11
N ILE A 3 -4.48 -20.11 0.10
CA ILE A 3 -5.38 -19.03 0.57
C ILE A 3 -4.66 -17.68 0.66
N ARG A 4 -3.43 -17.67 1.18
CA ARG A 4 -2.63 -16.43 1.26
C ARG A 4 -2.38 -15.81 -0.11
N ARG A 5 -2.11 -16.64 -1.13
CA ARG A 5 -1.89 -16.16 -2.51
C ARG A 5 -3.15 -15.51 -3.07
N SER A 6 -4.31 -16.15 -2.92
CA SER A 6 -5.58 -15.58 -3.39
C SER A 6 -5.93 -14.24 -2.73
N THR A 7 -5.65 -14.07 -1.43
CA THR A 7 -5.93 -12.80 -0.74
C THR A 7 -5.00 -11.67 -1.16
N VAL A 8 -3.70 -11.94 -1.35
CA VAL A 8 -2.75 -10.89 -1.74
C VAL A 8 -2.73 -10.60 -3.24
N GLU A 9 -3.13 -11.54 -4.09
CA GLU A 9 -3.17 -11.36 -5.55
C GLU A 9 -4.05 -10.17 -5.96
N HIS A 10 -5.21 -10.02 -5.33
CA HIS A 10 -6.08 -8.87 -5.59
C HIS A 10 -5.42 -7.54 -5.22
N VAL A 11 -4.67 -7.50 -4.11
CA VAL A 11 -3.91 -6.31 -3.67
C VAL A 11 -2.84 -5.95 -4.70
N PHE A 12 -2.08 -6.95 -5.17
CA PHE A 12 -1.09 -6.75 -6.22
C PHE A 12 -1.71 -6.29 -7.54
N GLY A 13 -2.90 -6.77 -7.89
CA GLY A 13 -3.67 -6.30 -9.03
C GLY A 13 -4.04 -4.83 -8.92
N THR A 14 -4.56 -4.40 -7.75
CA THR A 14 -4.88 -2.99 -7.48
C THR A 14 -3.64 -2.10 -7.55
N LEU A 15 -2.54 -2.50 -6.91
CA LEU A 15 -1.28 -1.75 -6.94
C LEU A 15 -0.78 -1.56 -8.37
N LYS A 16 -0.67 -2.64 -9.15
CA LYS A 16 -0.25 -2.56 -10.56
C LYS A 16 -1.18 -1.68 -11.39
N HIS A 17 -2.49 -1.76 -11.17
CA HIS A 17 -3.45 -0.90 -11.87
C HIS A 17 -3.24 0.58 -11.55
N TRP A 18 -2.98 0.92 -10.28
CA TRP A 18 -2.72 2.31 -9.86
C TRP A 18 -1.37 2.85 -10.33
N MET A 19 -0.38 1.98 -10.52
CA MET A 19 0.93 2.34 -11.06
C MET A 19 0.87 2.77 -12.53
N GLY A 20 -0.18 2.40 -13.26
CA GLY A 20 -0.34 2.77 -14.67
C GLY A 20 0.66 2.07 -15.61
N PRO A 21 0.82 2.57 -16.85
CA PRO A 21 1.63 1.93 -17.89
C PRO A 21 3.15 1.99 -17.66
N ALA A 22 3.64 2.89 -16.81
CA ALA A 22 5.04 3.00 -16.42
C ALA A 22 5.19 2.68 -14.92
N HIS A 23 5.61 1.46 -14.60
CA HIS A 23 5.53 0.94 -13.24
C HIS A 23 6.50 1.64 -12.25
N PHE A 24 7.66 2.09 -12.72
CA PHE A 24 8.70 2.68 -11.88
C PHE A 24 9.33 3.88 -12.57
N LEU A 25 9.58 4.95 -11.81
CA LEU A 25 10.25 6.15 -12.30
C LEU A 25 11.76 6.08 -12.07
N THR A 26 12.18 5.28 -11.08
CA THR A 26 13.59 5.09 -10.75
C THR A 26 14.21 3.87 -11.46
N ARG A 27 15.54 3.90 -11.54
CA ARG A 27 16.37 2.79 -12.01
C ARG A 27 17.17 2.23 -10.84
N THR A 28 17.62 0.97 -10.93
CA THR A 28 18.31 0.17 -9.90
C THR A 28 17.41 -0.38 -8.79
N LEU A 29 17.70 -1.60 -8.34
CA LEU A 29 16.87 -2.34 -7.36
C LEU A 29 16.64 -1.57 -6.07
N ARG A 30 17.67 -0.89 -5.54
CA ARG A 30 17.57 -0.13 -4.29
C ARG A 30 16.56 1.02 -4.38
N ARG A 31 16.49 1.72 -5.52
CA ARG A 31 15.56 2.84 -5.69
C ARG A 31 14.14 2.34 -5.98
N VAL A 32 14.03 1.33 -6.84
CA VAL A 32 12.77 0.65 -7.16
C VAL A 32 12.13 0.03 -5.91
N SER A 33 12.92 -0.56 -5.00
CA SER A 33 12.39 -1.10 -3.75
C SER A 33 11.79 -0.02 -2.86
N THR A 34 12.37 1.18 -2.86
CA THR A 34 11.82 2.33 -2.12
C THR A 34 10.52 2.80 -2.75
N GLU A 35 10.45 2.92 -4.08
CA GLU A 35 9.21 3.28 -4.78
C GLU A 35 8.09 2.27 -4.50
N MET A 36 8.39 0.97 -4.60
CA MET A 36 7.44 -0.09 -4.29
C MET A 36 6.96 -0.02 -2.83
N SER A 37 7.86 0.28 -1.89
CA SER A 37 7.51 0.42 -0.47
C SER A 37 6.55 1.60 -0.23
N LEU A 38 6.75 2.73 -0.91
CA LEU A 38 5.87 3.89 -0.82
C LEU A 38 4.48 3.61 -1.38
N GLN A 39 4.39 2.88 -2.48
CA GLN A 39 3.10 2.49 -3.06
C GLN A 39 2.32 1.53 -2.14
N VAL A 40 3.00 0.54 -1.56
CA VAL A 40 2.40 -0.38 -0.57
C VAL A 40 1.94 0.40 0.66
N LEU A 41 2.73 1.35 1.16
CA LEU A 41 2.34 2.20 2.28
C LEU A 41 1.07 3.00 1.95
N THR A 42 1.02 3.59 0.77
CA THR A 42 -0.14 4.38 0.30
C THR A 42 -1.40 3.52 0.21
N TYR A 43 -1.28 2.30 -0.33
CA TYR A 43 -2.38 1.34 -0.36
C TYR A 43 -2.88 1.00 1.05
N ASN A 44 -1.97 0.73 1.98
CA ASN A 44 -2.32 0.41 3.37
C ASN A 44 -3.02 1.58 4.05
N LEU A 45 -2.53 2.81 3.88
CA LEU A 45 -3.18 4.01 4.42
C LEU A 45 -4.58 4.18 3.85
N LYS A 46 -4.75 4.06 2.53
CA LYS A 46 -6.06 4.15 1.88
C LYS A 46 -7.01 3.06 2.37
N ARG A 47 -6.51 1.84 2.59
CA ARG A 47 -7.29 0.74 3.15
C ARG A 47 -7.74 1.02 4.59
N VAL A 48 -6.85 1.50 5.45
CA VAL A 48 -7.18 1.85 6.84
C VAL A 48 -8.21 2.98 6.88
N MET A 49 -8.03 4.02 6.05
CA MET A 49 -9.00 5.11 5.93
C MET A 49 -10.38 4.62 5.45
N ASN A 50 -10.43 3.65 4.54
CA ASN A 50 -11.69 3.07 4.09
C ASN A 50 -12.38 2.21 5.16
N ILE A 51 -11.62 1.56 6.05
CA ILE A 51 -12.16 0.70 7.11
C ILE A 51 -12.60 1.52 8.33
N LEU A 52 -11.77 2.47 8.78
CA LEU A 52 -11.97 3.21 10.03
C LEU A 52 -12.57 4.61 9.82
N GLY A 53 -12.61 5.10 8.58
CA GLY A 53 -12.86 6.51 8.27
C GLY A 53 -11.67 7.41 8.63
N ILE A 54 -11.71 8.66 8.15
CA ILE A 54 -10.62 9.64 8.35
C ILE A 54 -10.43 9.95 9.84
N ALA A 55 -11.51 10.25 10.56
CA ALA A 55 -11.44 10.59 11.99
C ALA A 55 -10.91 9.43 12.85
N GLY A 56 -11.36 8.20 12.58
CA GLY A 56 -10.88 7.00 13.26
C GLY A 56 -9.40 6.74 12.99
N THR A 57 -8.96 6.93 11.74
CA THR A 57 -7.56 6.79 11.34
C THR A 57 -6.67 7.80 12.07
N LEU A 58 -7.06 9.08 12.11
CA LEU A 58 -6.28 10.12 12.81
C LEU A 58 -6.17 9.85 14.31
N LYS A 59 -7.24 9.37 14.94
CA LYS A 59 -7.20 8.97 16.36
C LYS A 59 -6.23 7.81 16.58
N ALA A 60 -6.30 6.77 15.75
CA ALA A 60 -5.41 5.61 15.83
C ALA A 60 -3.94 5.99 15.65
N MET A 61 -3.62 6.87 14.69
CA MET A 61 -2.26 7.34 14.47
C MET A 61 -1.70 8.12 15.66
N LYS A 62 -2.51 8.97 16.30
CA LYS A 62 -2.10 9.70 17.52
C LYS A 62 -1.78 8.76 18.68
N MET A 63 -2.60 7.72 18.88
CA MET A 63 -2.40 6.74 19.95
C MET A 63 -1.19 5.83 19.70
N ALA A 64 -0.89 5.49 18.44
CA ALA A 64 0.24 4.61 18.11
C ALA A 64 1.62 5.28 18.25
N GLY A 65 1.68 6.61 18.28
CA GLY A 65 2.91 7.38 18.52
C GLY A 65 3.12 7.81 19.97
N SER A 66 2.22 7.39 20.87
CA SER A 66 2.32 7.58 22.33
C SER A 66 3.00 6.37 22.96
#